data_AF-A0A3M9LHJ0-F1
#
_entry.id   AF-A0A3M9LHJ0-F1
#
_cell.length_a   1.000
_cell.length_b   1.000
_cell.length_c   1.000
_cell.angle_alpha   90.00
_cell.angle_beta   90.00
_cell.angle_gamma   90.00
#
_symmetry.space_group_name_H-M   'P 1'
#
loop_
_entity.id
_entity.type
_entity.pdbx_description
1 polymer ?
#
loop_
_entity_poly.entity_id
_entity_poly.type
_entity_poly.pdbx_seq_one_letter_code
_entity_poly.pdbx_strand_id
1 'polypeptide(L)'
;MGVSIIELVCRSEKRKNLLVYLKDGPRNLAAINKALDVTSTGVLPQIKLLKDNDIVIQKDDEYELSIFGNIVVQKMLPIFKLTRTLEKNPEYWFSRDISTLPMQFMERLGDLEDSEVIEPDINSLFDPPQELIDYLFVSRHVTAITSYFHPYYVNHFMGLAKKGVEINLIFTNDVYERIAEDYGEEAEFFFGRGNTNIYISTRRICR
;
A
#
# COMPACT_ATOMS: atom_id res chain seq x y z
N MET A 1 31.54 13.07 19.85
CA MET A 1 31.06 12.42 18.61
C MET A 1 29.58 12.75 18.49
N GLY A 2 29.16 13.35 17.37
CA GLY A 2 27.74 13.64 17.14
C GLY A 2 26.92 12.36 17.05
N VAL A 3 25.68 12.40 17.51
CA VAL A 3 24.76 11.25 17.41
C VAL A 3 24.43 11.02 15.93
N SER A 4 24.48 9.76 15.48
CA SER A 4 24.03 9.41 14.13
C SER A 4 22.52 9.67 14.01
N ILE A 5 22.09 10.47 13.02
CA ILE A 5 20.67 10.77 12.77
C ILE A 5 19.88 9.48 12.52
N ILE A 6 20.47 8.53 11.78
CA ILE A 6 19.82 7.23 11.53
C ILE A 6 19.62 6.49 12.84
N GLU A 7 20.61 6.44 13.73
CA GLU A 7 20.46 5.78 15.03
C GLU A 7 19.46 6.51 15.94
N LEU A 8 19.45 7.84 15.88
CA LEU A 8 18.52 8.70 16.61
C LEU A 8 17.08 8.46 16.16
N VAL A 9 16.84 8.32 14.87
CA VAL A 9 15.49 8.23 14.32
C VAL A 9 14.99 6.77 14.30
N CYS A 10 15.83 5.81 13.93
CA CYS A 10 15.41 4.42 13.69
C CYS A 10 15.38 3.51 14.92
N ARG A 11 16.23 3.73 15.93
CA ARG A 11 16.39 2.72 17.01
C ARG A 11 15.26 2.71 18.04
N SER A 12 14.26 3.58 17.92
CA SER A 12 13.16 3.69 18.88
C SER A 12 11.84 3.89 18.18
N GLU A 13 10.92 2.95 18.36
CA GLU A 13 9.57 3.04 17.80
C GLU A 13 8.82 4.27 18.31
N LYS A 14 9.02 4.64 19.59
CA LYS A 14 8.45 5.87 20.17
C LYS A 14 8.93 7.12 19.42
N ARG A 15 10.21 7.20 19.06
CA ARG A 15 10.74 8.34 18.28
C ARG A 15 10.22 8.33 16.85
N LYS A 16 10.16 7.16 16.19
CA LYS A 16 9.56 7.06 14.84
C LYS A 16 8.12 7.57 14.85
N ASN A 17 7.29 7.06 15.75
CA ASN A 17 5.88 7.42 15.81
C ASN A 17 5.69 8.91 16.16
N LEU A 18 6.49 9.46 17.08
CA LEU A 18 6.50 10.89 17.36
C LEU A 18 6.84 11.73 16.13
N LEU A 19 7.91 11.38 15.43
CA LEU A 19 8.35 12.10 14.23
C LEU A 19 7.33 12.05 13.10
N VAL A 20 6.70 10.88 12.89
CA VAL A 20 5.62 10.71 11.92
C VAL A 20 4.40 11.55 12.32
N TYR A 21 4.05 11.59 13.62
CA TYR A 21 2.93 12.40 14.10
C TYR A 21 3.16 13.91 13.95
N LEU A 22 4.39 14.38 14.23
CA LEU A 22 4.77 15.79 14.07
C LEU A 22 4.93 16.22 12.60
N LYS A 23 4.99 15.28 11.65
CA LYS A 23 4.99 15.57 10.21
C LYS A 23 3.74 16.34 9.79
N ASP A 24 2.62 16.13 10.46
CA ASP A 24 1.33 16.74 10.13
C ASP A 24 1.09 18.05 10.91
N GLY A 25 2.16 18.64 11.48
CA GLY A 25 2.18 19.97 12.07
C GLY A 25 2.51 20.00 13.57
N PRO A 26 2.58 21.20 14.17
CA PRO A 26 2.88 21.40 15.59
C PRO A 26 1.88 20.71 16.51
N ARG A 27 2.35 20.18 17.63
CA ARG A 27 1.52 19.48 18.62
C ARG A 27 1.99 19.77 20.05
N ASN A 28 1.06 20.04 20.95
CA ASN A 28 1.33 20.08 22.38
C ASN A 28 1.51 18.67 22.98
N LEU A 29 2.07 18.62 24.20
CA LEU A 29 2.38 17.35 24.89
C LEU A 29 1.13 16.48 25.13
N ALA A 30 -0.03 17.09 25.42
CA ALA A 30 -1.26 16.37 25.67
C ALA A 30 -1.76 15.65 24.41
N ALA A 31 -1.70 16.32 23.25
CA ALA A 31 -2.04 15.74 21.96
C ALA A 31 -1.10 14.57 21.60
N ILE A 32 0.22 14.75 21.84
CA ILE A 32 1.22 13.69 21.62
C ILE A 32 0.93 12.46 22.49
N ASN A 33 0.72 12.65 23.80
CA ASN A 33 0.43 11.55 24.71
C ASN A 33 -0.83 10.78 24.30
N LYS A 34 -1.88 11.51 23.91
CA LYS A 34 -3.15 10.91 23.49
C LYS A 34 -3.02 10.15 22.16
N ALA A 35 -2.35 10.74 21.17
CA ALA A 35 -2.26 10.14 19.83
C ALA A 35 -1.35 8.91 19.79
N LEU A 36 -0.30 8.88 20.61
CA LEU A 36 0.69 7.81 20.63
C LEU A 36 0.47 6.78 21.75
N ASP A 37 -0.56 6.98 22.59
CA ASP A 37 -0.82 6.18 23.79
C ASP A 37 0.42 6.04 24.70
N VAL A 38 1.00 7.19 25.07
CA VAL A 38 2.23 7.28 25.90
C VAL A 38 2.08 8.25 27.06
N THR A 39 2.90 8.06 28.09
CA THR A 39 3.01 9.00 29.21
C THR A 39 4.01 10.11 28.91
N SER A 40 3.82 11.27 29.56
CA SER A 40 4.80 12.37 29.52
C SER A 40 6.20 11.92 29.92
N THR A 41 6.31 11.08 30.96
CA THR A 41 7.59 10.53 31.43
C THR A 41 8.28 9.64 30.40
N GLY A 42 7.49 8.99 29.52
CA GLY A 42 8.00 8.15 28.44
C GLY A 42 8.42 8.93 27.19
N VAL A 43 7.74 10.03 26.87
CA VAL A 43 7.97 10.78 25.62
C VAL A 43 8.91 11.98 25.78
N LEU A 44 8.91 12.65 26.94
CA LEU A 44 9.76 13.82 27.18
C LEU A 44 11.27 13.54 27.00
N PRO A 45 11.83 12.38 27.44
CA PRO A 45 13.21 12.06 27.15
C PRO A 45 13.50 11.92 25.64
N GLN A 46 12.52 11.41 24.88
CA GLN A 46 12.65 11.25 23.43
C GLN A 46 12.60 12.61 22.73
N ILE A 47 11.68 13.49 23.13
CA ILE A 47 11.59 14.87 22.64
C ILE A 47 12.90 15.62 22.94
N LYS A 48 13.42 15.50 24.17
CA LYS A 48 14.68 16.13 24.56
C LYS A 48 15.83 15.70 23.65
N LEU A 49 16.00 14.39 23.42
CA LEU A 49 17.03 13.87 22.52
C LEU A 49 16.90 14.39 21.09
N LEU A 50 15.68 14.53 20.57
CA LEU A 50 15.43 15.07 19.23
C LEU A 50 15.70 16.58 19.16
N LYS A 51 15.40 17.33 20.23
CA LYS A 51 15.71 18.76 20.36
C LYS A 51 17.21 19.02 20.47
N ASP A 52 17.91 18.23 21.28
CA ASP A 52 19.37 18.34 21.48
C ASP A 52 20.16 18.04 20.19
N ASN A 53 19.50 17.51 19.14
CA ASN A 53 20.08 17.23 17.82
C ASN A 53 19.35 17.98 16.68
N ASP A 54 18.63 19.07 16.99
CA ASP A 54 17.97 19.96 16.01
C ASP A 54 16.96 19.28 15.07
N ILE A 55 16.42 18.12 15.42
CA ILE A 55 15.36 17.43 14.65
C ILE A 55 13.98 17.99 15.00
N VAL A 56 13.75 18.26 16.28
CA VAL A 56 12.50 18.84 16.81
C VAL A 56 12.83 20.18 17.43
N ILE A 57 11.95 21.15 17.27
CA ILE A 57 11.99 22.43 17.98
C ILE A 57 10.75 22.57 18.83
N GLN A 58 10.81 23.49 19.79
CA GLN A 58 9.67 23.86 20.61
C GLN A 58 9.42 25.36 20.43
N LYS A 59 8.17 25.70 20.08
CA LYS A 59 7.67 27.08 20.07
C LYS A 59 6.51 27.13 21.05
N ASP A 60 6.62 28.01 22.04
CA ASP A 60 5.68 28.07 23.16
C ASP A 60 5.49 26.68 23.81
N ASP A 61 4.25 26.21 23.87
CA ASP A 61 3.88 24.91 24.44
C ASP A 61 3.73 23.78 23.41
N GLU A 62 4.18 24.04 22.17
CA GLU A 62 4.07 23.09 21.05
C GLU A 62 5.44 22.62 20.55
N TYR A 63 5.48 21.36 20.14
CA TYR A 63 6.61 20.73 19.48
C TYR A 63 6.33 20.61 18.00
N GLU A 64 7.32 20.88 17.17
CA GLU A 64 7.25 20.72 15.71
C GLU A 64 8.58 20.23 15.14
N LEU A 65 8.54 19.66 13.94
CA LEU A 65 9.77 19.31 13.22
C LEU A 65 10.51 20.59 12.81
N SER A 66 11.83 20.60 12.97
CA SER A 66 12.67 21.63 12.36
C SER A 66 12.68 21.49 10.83
N ILE A 67 13.31 22.42 10.10
CA ILE A 67 13.52 22.27 8.64
C ILE A 67 14.26 20.97 8.33
N PHE A 68 15.34 20.67 9.08
CA PHE A 68 16.09 19.42 8.90
C PHE A 68 15.31 18.20 9.38
N GLY A 69 14.53 18.33 10.46
CA GLY A 69 13.64 17.27 10.92
C GLY A 69 12.60 16.89 9.87
N ASN A 70 12.00 17.88 9.19
CA ASN A 70 11.08 17.64 8.08
C ASN A 70 11.75 16.86 6.95
N ILE A 71 12.94 17.28 6.52
CA ILE A 71 13.69 16.58 5.45
C ILE A 71 13.97 15.13 5.85
N VAL A 72 14.44 14.91 7.09
CA VAL A 72 14.73 13.57 7.62
C VAL A 72 13.48 12.71 7.63
N VAL A 73 12.38 13.19 8.23
CA VAL A 73 11.13 12.41 8.32
C VAL A 73 10.55 12.11 6.94
N GLN A 74 10.59 13.05 6.00
CA GLN A 74 10.13 12.82 4.62
C GLN A 74 10.91 11.71 3.91
N LYS A 75 12.23 11.59 4.16
CA LYS A 75 13.06 10.54 3.55
C LYS A 75 12.95 9.20 4.28
N MET A 76 12.71 9.22 5.59
CA MET A 76 12.63 8.02 6.40
C MET A 76 11.24 7.37 6.38
N LEU A 77 10.18 8.15 6.18
CA LEU A 77 8.81 7.62 6.18
C LEU A 77 8.60 6.50 5.14
N PRO A 78 9.00 6.64 3.85
CA PRO A 78 8.88 5.54 2.89
C PRO A 78 9.62 4.27 3.32
N ILE A 79 10.76 4.42 4.00
CA ILE A 79 11.53 3.29 4.52
C ILE A 79 10.76 2.60 5.65
N PHE A 80 10.17 3.36 6.58
CA PHE A 80 9.35 2.79 7.65
C PHE A 80 8.13 2.04 7.13
N LYS A 81 7.46 2.62 6.13
CA LYS A 81 6.31 2.00 5.47
C LYS A 81 6.71 0.70 4.79
N LEU A 82 7.82 0.71 4.06
CA LEU A 82 8.37 -0.48 3.41
C LEU A 82 8.70 -1.57 4.41
N THR A 83 9.46 -1.27 5.48
CA THR A 83 9.82 -2.28 6.47
C THR A 83 8.59 -2.88 7.13
N ARG A 84 7.61 -2.05 7.52
CA ARG A 84 6.34 -2.53 8.11
C ARG A 84 5.57 -3.44 7.15
N THR A 85 5.51 -3.07 5.86
CA THR A 85 4.83 -3.88 4.84
C THR A 85 5.47 -5.26 4.70
N LEU A 86 6.80 -5.30 4.61
CA LEU A 86 7.56 -6.56 4.49
C LEU A 86 7.48 -7.41 5.75
N GLU A 87 7.55 -6.79 6.93
CA GLU A 87 7.50 -7.46 8.24
C GLU A 87 6.09 -7.99 8.57
N LYS A 88 5.02 -7.38 8.04
CA LYS A 88 3.63 -7.80 8.28
C LYS A 88 3.33 -9.18 7.69
N ASN A 89 3.85 -9.49 6.50
CA ASN A 89 3.62 -10.75 5.78
C ASN A 89 4.89 -11.22 5.07
N PRO A 90 5.95 -11.63 5.79
CA PRO A 90 7.25 -11.92 5.20
C PRO A 90 7.19 -13.07 4.20
N GLU A 91 6.48 -14.16 4.53
CA GLU A 91 6.34 -15.32 3.63
C GLU A 91 5.69 -14.94 2.29
N TYR A 92 4.68 -14.07 2.31
CA TYR A 92 4.05 -13.56 1.08
C TYR A 92 5.04 -12.74 0.24
N TRP A 93 5.73 -11.77 0.84
CA TRP A 93 6.59 -10.86 0.07
C TRP A 93 7.87 -11.52 -0.44
N PHE A 94 8.50 -12.40 0.35
CA PHE A 94 9.78 -13.00 0.01
C PHE A 94 9.66 -14.27 -0.86
N SER A 95 8.45 -14.84 -1.00
CA SER A 95 8.22 -16.00 -1.89
C SER A 95 7.84 -15.64 -3.33
N ARG A 96 7.51 -14.37 -3.60
CA ARG A 96 6.94 -13.93 -4.89
C ARG A 96 7.98 -13.30 -5.80
N ASP A 97 7.90 -13.59 -7.11
CA ASP A 97 8.70 -12.90 -8.11
C ASP A 97 8.04 -11.57 -8.51
N ILE A 98 8.48 -10.49 -7.87
CA ILE A 98 8.05 -9.12 -8.18
C ILE A 98 9.01 -8.39 -9.15
N SER A 99 10.04 -9.06 -9.68
CA SER A 99 11.04 -8.43 -10.57
C SER A 99 10.46 -7.90 -11.89
N THR A 100 9.24 -8.34 -12.20
CA THR A 100 8.49 -7.94 -13.39
C THR A 100 7.89 -6.52 -13.25
N LEU A 101 7.71 -6.05 -12.01
CA LEU A 101 7.19 -4.72 -11.73
C LEU A 101 8.23 -3.63 -12.09
N PRO A 102 7.80 -2.52 -12.73
CA PRO A 102 8.63 -1.34 -12.88
C PRO A 102 9.21 -0.85 -11.54
N MET A 103 10.48 -0.39 -11.55
CA MET A 103 11.19 0.07 -10.33
C MET A 103 10.40 1.10 -9.53
N GLN A 104 9.72 2.03 -10.21
CA GLN A 104 8.89 3.05 -9.57
C GLN A 104 7.75 2.49 -8.69
N PHE A 105 7.25 1.27 -8.99
CA PHE A 105 6.26 0.59 -8.15
C PHE A 105 6.94 -0.19 -7.02
N MET A 106 8.10 -0.81 -7.29
CA MET A 106 8.89 -1.49 -6.27
C MET A 106 9.37 -0.53 -5.16
N GLU A 107 9.80 0.69 -5.52
CA GLU A 107 10.17 1.75 -4.58
C GLU A 107 9.01 2.22 -3.70
N ARG A 108 7.78 1.94 -4.12
CA ARG A 108 6.54 2.32 -3.45
C ARG A 108 5.81 1.16 -2.78
N LEU A 109 6.46 0.00 -2.61
CA LEU A 109 5.85 -1.15 -1.92
C LEU A 109 5.34 -0.79 -0.52
N GLY A 110 5.98 0.16 0.17
CA GLY A 110 5.51 0.67 1.46
C GLY A 110 4.12 1.31 1.42
N ASP A 111 3.62 1.74 0.27
CA ASP A 111 2.25 2.27 0.14
C ASP A 111 1.19 1.18 0.41
N LEU A 112 1.59 -0.09 0.48
CA LEU A 112 0.74 -1.24 0.84
C LEU A 112 0.76 -1.56 2.35
N GLU A 113 1.22 -0.65 3.22
CA GLU A 113 1.28 -0.91 4.68
C GLU A 113 -0.08 -1.33 5.28
N ASP A 114 -1.16 -0.76 4.77
CA ASP A 114 -2.54 -1.03 5.19
C ASP A 114 -3.19 -2.15 4.39
N SER A 115 -2.44 -2.90 3.55
CA SER A 115 -2.98 -4.02 2.78
C SER A 115 -3.14 -5.28 3.62
N GLU A 116 -4.06 -6.16 3.22
CA GLU A 116 -4.27 -7.47 3.83
C GLU A 116 -3.89 -8.58 2.85
N VAL A 117 -3.33 -9.67 3.37
CA VAL A 117 -3.08 -10.89 2.61
C VAL A 117 -4.25 -11.83 2.86
N ILE A 118 -4.94 -12.19 1.77
CA ILE A 118 -6.07 -13.12 1.82
C ILE A 118 -5.56 -14.49 1.36
N GLU A 119 -5.58 -15.46 2.26
CA GLU A 119 -5.24 -16.85 1.97
C GLU A 119 -6.54 -17.67 1.86
N PRO A 120 -6.86 -18.24 0.68
CA PRO A 120 -8.06 -19.05 0.51
C PRO A 120 -7.95 -20.37 1.29
N ASP A 121 -9.08 -20.85 1.80
CA ASP A 121 -9.19 -22.19 2.39
C ASP A 121 -8.80 -23.25 1.35
N ILE A 122 -8.09 -24.30 1.76
CA ILE A 122 -7.70 -25.43 0.90
C ILE A 122 -8.91 -26.03 0.16
N ASN A 123 -10.09 -26.01 0.79
CA ASN A 123 -11.32 -26.53 0.22
C ASN A 123 -11.97 -25.57 -0.81
N SER A 124 -11.52 -24.31 -0.86
CA SER A 124 -12.06 -23.24 -1.71
C SER A 124 -10.96 -22.57 -2.55
N LEU A 125 -9.84 -23.26 -2.83
CA LEU A 125 -8.72 -22.71 -3.61
C LEU A 125 -9.10 -22.23 -5.01
N PHE A 126 -10.18 -22.79 -5.55
CA PHE A 126 -10.73 -22.44 -6.86
C PHE A 126 -11.89 -21.45 -6.77
N ASP A 127 -12.28 -20.99 -5.58
CA ASP A 127 -13.29 -19.96 -5.43
C ASP A 127 -12.59 -18.61 -5.21
N PRO A 128 -13.05 -17.54 -5.90
CA PRO A 128 -12.53 -16.21 -5.62
C PRO A 128 -12.89 -15.83 -4.18
N PRO A 129 -11.98 -15.19 -3.42
CA PRO A 129 -12.31 -14.74 -2.08
C PRO A 129 -13.54 -13.83 -2.09
N GLN A 130 -14.51 -14.12 -1.23
CA GLN A 130 -15.79 -13.40 -1.22
C GLN A 130 -15.57 -11.91 -0.92
N GLU A 131 -14.60 -11.59 -0.07
CA GLU A 131 -14.21 -10.22 0.26
C GLU A 131 -13.79 -9.44 -0.99
N LEU A 132 -13.02 -10.06 -1.89
CA LEU A 132 -12.62 -9.45 -3.16
C LEU A 132 -13.84 -9.16 -4.03
N ILE A 133 -14.77 -10.11 -4.10
CA ILE A 133 -16.00 -9.97 -4.87
C ILE A 133 -16.87 -8.82 -4.34
N ASP A 134 -17.03 -8.73 -3.01
CA ASP A 134 -17.80 -7.68 -2.37
C ASP A 134 -17.22 -6.29 -2.65
N TYR A 135 -15.88 -6.14 -2.59
CA TYR A 135 -15.21 -4.89 -2.95
C TYR A 135 -15.41 -4.52 -4.42
N LEU A 136 -15.33 -5.49 -5.34
CA LEU A 136 -15.59 -5.25 -6.76
C LEU A 136 -17.01 -4.72 -6.99
N PHE A 137 -18.01 -5.25 -6.28
CA PHE A 137 -19.42 -4.87 -6.47
C PHE A 137 -19.75 -3.42 -6.11
N VAL A 138 -19.07 -2.84 -5.12
CA VAL A 138 -19.31 -1.47 -4.65
C VAL A 138 -18.39 -0.43 -5.30
N SER A 139 -17.43 -0.89 -6.10
CA SER A 139 -16.40 -0.05 -6.71
C SER A 139 -16.96 0.81 -7.85
N ARG A 140 -16.55 2.08 -7.88
CA ARG A 140 -16.87 3.02 -8.97
C ARG A 140 -15.87 2.96 -10.13
N HIS A 141 -14.66 2.50 -9.83
CA HIS A 141 -13.57 2.32 -10.78
C HIS A 141 -12.84 1.03 -10.39
N VAL A 142 -12.51 0.19 -11.37
CA VAL A 142 -11.80 -1.07 -11.15
C VAL A 142 -10.58 -1.10 -12.05
N THR A 143 -9.40 -1.29 -11.46
CA THR A 143 -8.19 -1.64 -12.21
C THR A 143 -7.72 -2.99 -11.73
N ALA A 144 -7.67 -3.97 -12.62
CA ALA A 144 -7.28 -5.34 -12.29
C ALA A 144 -6.16 -5.82 -13.19
N ILE A 145 -5.19 -6.50 -12.59
CA ILE A 145 -4.11 -7.19 -13.30
C ILE A 145 -4.31 -8.68 -13.01
N THR A 146 -4.48 -9.51 -14.04
CA THR A 146 -4.57 -10.96 -13.85
C THR A 146 -3.69 -11.72 -14.83
N SER A 147 -2.94 -12.68 -14.29
CA SER A 147 -2.12 -13.64 -15.02
C SER A 147 -2.72 -15.04 -15.05
N TYR A 148 -3.88 -15.24 -14.43
CA TYR A 148 -4.61 -16.51 -14.47
C TYR A 148 -6.06 -16.29 -14.89
N PHE A 149 -6.59 -17.29 -15.59
CA PHE A 149 -7.97 -17.28 -16.01
C PHE A 149 -8.86 -17.86 -14.91
N HIS A 150 -9.96 -17.16 -14.61
CA HIS A 150 -11.00 -17.67 -13.75
C HIS A 150 -12.39 -17.21 -14.24
N PRO A 151 -13.33 -18.14 -14.55
CA PRO A 151 -14.63 -17.79 -15.10
C PRO A 151 -15.42 -16.78 -14.25
N TYR A 152 -15.29 -16.86 -12.93
CA TYR A 152 -15.97 -15.92 -12.04
C TYR A 152 -15.51 -14.48 -12.31
N TYR A 153 -14.22 -14.18 -12.44
CA TYR A 153 -13.79 -12.79 -12.66
C TYR A 153 -14.29 -12.25 -13.98
N VAL A 154 -14.32 -13.06 -15.04
CA VAL A 154 -14.86 -12.65 -16.35
C VAL A 154 -16.33 -12.24 -16.20
N ASN A 155 -17.15 -13.09 -15.56
CA ASN A 155 -18.56 -12.78 -15.29
C ASN A 155 -18.74 -11.50 -14.45
N HIS A 156 -17.87 -11.27 -13.47
CA HIS A 156 -17.93 -10.09 -12.62
C HIS A 156 -17.54 -8.83 -13.39
N PHE A 157 -16.45 -8.86 -14.17
CA PHE A 157 -16.05 -7.73 -15.01
C PHE A 157 -17.14 -7.37 -16.03
N MET A 158 -17.76 -8.37 -16.67
CA MET A 158 -18.90 -8.16 -17.55
C MET A 158 -20.09 -7.51 -16.83
N GLY A 159 -20.40 -7.97 -15.61
CA GLY A 159 -21.44 -7.37 -14.77
C GLY A 159 -21.16 -5.91 -14.42
N LEU A 160 -19.92 -5.57 -14.08
CA LEU A 160 -19.49 -4.20 -13.81
C LEU A 160 -19.56 -3.31 -15.05
N ALA A 161 -19.14 -3.80 -16.21
CA ALA A 161 -19.20 -3.04 -17.45
C ALA A 161 -20.65 -2.76 -17.87
N LYS A 162 -21.56 -3.73 -17.67
CA LYS A 162 -23.01 -3.56 -17.88
C LYS A 162 -23.60 -2.46 -17.00
N LYS A 163 -23.08 -2.29 -15.77
CA LYS A 163 -23.46 -1.23 -14.82
C LYS A 163 -22.83 0.13 -15.11
N GLY A 164 -21.93 0.23 -16.10
CA GLY A 164 -21.26 1.50 -16.44
C GLY A 164 -20.08 1.86 -15.55
N VAL A 165 -19.54 0.92 -14.76
CA VAL A 165 -18.32 1.11 -13.96
C VAL A 165 -17.12 1.30 -14.90
N GLU A 166 -16.20 2.20 -14.60
CA GLU A 166 -14.96 2.33 -15.39
C GLU A 166 -14.00 1.19 -15.02
N ILE A 167 -13.56 0.42 -16.03
CA ILE A 167 -12.74 -0.77 -15.83
C ILE A 167 -11.47 -0.69 -16.67
N ASN A 168 -10.32 -0.91 -16.04
CA ASN A 168 -9.03 -1.12 -16.69
C ASN A 168 -8.57 -2.55 -16.40
N LEU A 169 -8.53 -3.41 -17.41
CA LEU A 169 -8.09 -4.80 -17.26
C LEU A 169 -6.74 -5.00 -17.95
N ILE A 170 -5.79 -5.53 -17.20
CA ILE A 170 -4.45 -5.87 -17.68
C ILE A 170 -4.32 -7.38 -17.64
N PHE A 171 -4.22 -8.01 -18.81
CA PHE A 171 -4.14 -9.46 -18.96
C PHE A 171 -2.76 -9.89 -19.46
N THR A 172 -2.34 -11.11 -19.13
CA THR A 172 -1.37 -11.81 -19.98
C THR A 172 -2.03 -12.24 -21.29
N ASN A 173 -1.24 -12.44 -22.34
CA ASN A 173 -1.76 -12.83 -23.65
C ASN A 173 -2.62 -14.10 -23.58
N ASP A 174 -2.13 -15.14 -22.88
CA ASP A 174 -2.83 -16.41 -22.71
C ASP A 174 -4.20 -16.27 -22.03
N VAL A 175 -4.34 -15.33 -21.08
CA VAL A 175 -5.62 -15.07 -20.41
C VAL A 175 -6.57 -14.33 -21.33
N TYR A 176 -6.07 -13.33 -22.08
CA TYR A 176 -6.88 -12.59 -23.04
C TYR A 176 -7.43 -13.50 -24.14
N GLU A 177 -6.56 -14.32 -24.76
CA GLU A 177 -6.95 -15.27 -25.81
C GLU A 177 -7.99 -16.26 -25.30
N ARG A 178 -7.77 -16.82 -24.11
CA ARG A 178 -8.73 -17.75 -23.50
C ARG A 178 -10.09 -17.10 -23.22
N ILE A 179 -10.14 -15.85 -22.76
CA ILE A 179 -11.42 -15.14 -22.57
C ILE A 179 -12.13 -14.96 -23.92
N ALA A 180 -11.40 -14.55 -24.96
CA ALA A 180 -11.97 -14.36 -26.29
C ALA A 180 -12.51 -15.68 -26.88
N GLU A 181 -11.80 -16.78 -26.70
CA GLU A 181 -12.20 -18.11 -27.15
C GLU A 181 -13.39 -18.67 -26.36
N ASP A 182 -13.35 -18.62 -25.02
CA ASP A 182 -14.35 -19.25 -24.15
C ASP A 182 -15.70 -18.48 -24.14
N TYR A 183 -15.68 -17.17 -24.39
CA TYR A 183 -16.87 -16.29 -24.28
C TYR A 183 -17.32 -15.64 -25.61
N GLY A 184 -16.52 -15.73 -26.68
CA GLY A 184 -16.90 -15.31 -28.04
C GLY A 184 -17.52 -13.91 -28.12
N GLU A 185 -18.76 -13.83 -28.62
CA GLU A 185 -19.49 -12.57 -28.79
C GLU A 185 -19.66 -11.78 -27.47
N GLU A 186 -19.77 -12.46 -26.32
CA GLU A 186 -19.87 -11.78 -25.03
C GLU A 186 -18.57 -11.06 -24.66
N ALA A 187 -17.41 -11.67 -24.98
CA ALA A 187 -16.11 -11.03 -24.80
C ALA A 187 -15.95 -9.83 -25.73
N GLU A 188 -16.32 -9.95 -27.00
CA GLU A 188 -16.25 -8.83 -27.96
C GLU A 188 -17.13 -7.66 -27.50
N PHE A 189 -18.37 -7.93 -27.07
CA PHE A 189 -19.27 -6.91 -26.56
C PHE A 189 -18.71 -6.24 -25.30
N PHE A 190 -18.11 -7.03 -24.40
CA PHE A 190 -17.50 -6.54 -23.17
C PHE A 190 -16.27 -5.67 -23.45
N PHE A 191 -15.35 -6.15 -24.28
CA PHE A 191 -14.13 -5.42 -24.66
C PHE A 191 -14.42 -4.15 -25.48
N GLY A 192 -15.52 -4.14 -26.23
CA GLY A 192 -15.94 -2.99 -27.05
C GLY A 192 -16.66 -1.88 -26.28
N ARG A 193 -16.90 -2.03 -24.97
CA ARG A 193 -17.58 -1.01 -24.16
C ARG A 193 -16.70 0.20 -23.92
N GLY A 194 -17.25 1.41 -24.10
CA GLY A 194 -16.53 2.66 -23.88
C GLY A 194 -16.06 2.91 -22.44
N ASN A 195 -16.56 2.15 -21.47
CA ASN A 195 -16.14 2.17 -20.06
C ASN A 195 -15.21 1.00 -19.70
N THR A 196 -14.66 0.28 -20.67
CA THR A 196 -13.75 -0.86 -20.46
C THR A 196 -12.51 -0.70 -21.32
N ASN A 197 -11.35 -0.61 -20.67
CA ASN A 197 -10.05 -0.56 -21.33
C ASN A 197 -9.30 -1.87 -21.09
N ILE A 198 -8.83 -2.49 -22.17
CA ILE A 198 -8.07 -3.74 -22.12
C ILE A 198 -6.61 -3.47 -22.51
N TYR A 199 -5.70 -3.95 -21.67
CA TYR A 199 -4.26 -3.87 -21.88
C TYR A 199 -3.67 -5.28 -21.85
N ILE A 200 -2.78 -5.58 -22.78
CA ILE A 200 -2.08 -6.88 -22.83
C ILE A 200 -0.65 -6.66 -22.36
N SER A 201 -0.27 -7.34 -21.27
CA SER A 201 1.08 -7.34 -20.76
C SER A 201 1.98 -8.24 -21.60
N THR A 202 3.06 -7.67 -22.12
CA THR A 202 4.13 -8.40 -22.83
C THR A 202 5.10 -9.09 -21.87
N ARG A 203 5.01 -8.80 -20.57
CA ARG A 203 5.79 -9.45 -19.51
C ARG A 203 4.90 -10.44 -18.77
N ARG A 204 5.51 -11.54 -18.30
CA ARG A 204 4.85 -12.42 -17.33
C ARG A 204 4.56 -11.60 -16.06
N ILE A 205 3.36 -11.75 -15.52
CA ILE A 205 2.95 -11.09 -14.28
C ILE A 205 2.88 -12.16 -13.20
N CYS A 206 3.60 -11.93 -12.09
CA CYS A 206 3.56 -12.66 -10.82
C CYS A 206 3.55 -14.21 -10.93
N ARG A 207 4.70 -14.84 -10.64
CA ARG A 207 4.76 -16.25 -10.19
C ARG A 207 4.81 -16.27 -8.66
#